data_AF-A0A839J4M7-F1
#
_entry.id   AF-A0A839J4M7-F1
#
_cell.length_a   1.000
_cell.length_b   1.000
_cell.length_c   1.000
_cell.angle_alpha   90.00
_cell.angle_beta   90.00
_cell.angle_gamma   90.00
#
_symmetry.space_group_name_H-M   'P 1'
#
loop_
_entity.id
_entity.type
_entity.pdbx_description
1 polymer ?
#
loop_
_entity_poly.entity_id
_entity_poly.type
_entity_poly.pdbx_seq_one_letter_code
_entity_poly.pdbx_strand_id
1 'polypeptide(L)'
;MSDLDPQQARDLLDQAGRLGSAARSGASWPQIACLLGIGGVSAMFAVALYFVGHTDGRLVALPLVVAGVWFAILITVMVRFARATKAGFGKRWGQAMAAWTVAWVFTVVGSTVWWVGELWFAIASAALLTLVTTLGAWREARQ
;
A
#
# COMPACT_ATOMS: atom_id res chain seq x y z
N MET A 1 2.86 52.07 0.62
CA MET A 1 3.03 50.73 0.04
C MET A 1 4.52 50.49 0.01
N SER A 2 5.04 49.71 0.96
CA SER A 2 6.46 49.34 0.98
C SER A 2 6.69 48.43 -0.21
N ASP A 3 7.49 48.90 -1.17
CA ASP A 3 7.96 48.07 -2.29
C ASP A 3 8.66 46.84 -1.69
N LEU A 4 8.12 45.67 -1.99
CA LEU A 4 8.77 44.40 -1.68
C LEU A 4 10.11 44.39 -2.39
N ASP A 5 11.19 44.47 -1.61
CA ASP A 5 12.54 44.30 -2.13
C ASP A 5 12.62 42.94 -2.84
N PRO A 6 13.16 42.85 -4.07
CA PRO A 6 13.25 41.60 -4.81
C PRO A 6 13.88 40.44 -4.03
N GLN A 7 14.73 40.73 -3.05
CA GLN A 7 15.33 39.74 -2.18
C GLN A 7 14.34 39.18 -1.15
N GLN A 8 13.54 40.04 -0.51
CA GLN A 8 12.45 39.59 0.37
C GLN A 8 11.39 38.77 -0.38
N ALA A 9 11.08 39.13 -1.63
CA ALA A 9 10.17 38.34 -2.47
C ALA A 9 10.71 36.93 -2.75
N ARG A 10 12.03 36.79 -2.99
CA ARG A 10 12.68 35.48 -3.18
C ARG A 10 12.69 34.65 -1.89
N ASP A 11 13.01 35.26 -0.76
CA ASP A 11 13.01 34.56 0.54
C ASP A 11 11.61 34.03 0.90
N LEU A 12 10.55 34.78 0.60
CA LEU A 12 9.16 34.35 0.79
C LEU A 12 8.78 33.20 -0.14
N LEU A 13 9.22 33.22 -1.41
CA LEU A 13 9.00 32.13 -2.36
C LEU A 13 9.75 30.85 -1.94
N ASP A 14 10.99 30.97 -1.48
CA ASP A 14 11.77 29.83 -0.97
C ASP A 14 11.15 29.26 0.31
N GLN A 15 10.64 30.12 1.20
CA GLN A 15 9.94 29.69 2.41
C GLN A 15 8.62 28.98 2.07
N ALA A 16 7.85 29.52 1.13
CA ALA A 16 6.64 28.87 0.61
C ALA A 16 6.96 27.54 -0.08
N GLY A 17 8.08 27.44 -0.79
CA GLY A 17 8.58 26.21 -1.39
C GLY A 17 8.92 25.14 -0.35
N ARG A 18 9.61 25.52 0.73
CA ARG A 18 9.95 24.62 1.86
C ARG A 18 8.71 24.17 2.64
N LEU A 19 7.78 25.08 2.93
CA LEU A 19 6.50 24.74 3.56
C LEU A 19 5.66 23.84 2.64
N GLY A 20 5.64 24.14 1.35
CA GLY A 20 4.97 23.35 0.33
C GLY A 20 5.56 21.95 0.18
N SER A 21 6.87 21.75 0.34
CA SER A 21 7.50 20.43 0.32
C SER A 21 7.29 19.65 1.62
N ALA A 22 7.33 20.31 2.78
CA ALA A 22 7.09 19.70 4.09
C ALA A 22 5.63 19.27 4.28
N ALA A 23 4.66 20.10 3.86
CA ALA A 23 3.24 19.74 3.86
C ALA A 23 2.98 18.55 2.92
N ARG A 24 3.77 18.44 1.86
CA ARG A 24 3.63 17.43 0.81
C ARG A 24 4.19 16.06 1.22
N SER A 25 5.30 16.03 1.96
CA SER A 25 5.80 14.81 2.60
C SER A 25 4.91 14.39 3.78
N GLY A 26 4.36 15.35 4.53
CA GLY A 26 3.36 15.11 5.57
C GLY A 26 2.00 14.63 5.04
N ALA A 27 1.72 14.74 3.74
CA ALA A 27 0.46 14.30 3.15
C ALA A 27 0.51 12.89 2.54
N SER A 28 1.70 12.30 2.34
CA SER A 28 1.86 10.98 1.69
C SER A 28 1.92 9.79 2.67
N TRP A 29 2.09 10.04 3.97
CA TRP A 29 2.22 8.99 4.98
C TRP A 29 1.01 8.02 5.06
N PRO A 30 -0.26 8.44 4.93
CA PRO A 30 -1.40 7.52 5.04
C PRO A 30 -1.40 6.50 3.90
N GLN A 31 -0.96 6.91 2.70
CA GLN A 31 -0.86 6.05 1.53
C GLN A 31 0.28 5.04 1.67
N ILE A 32 1.44 5.50 2.13
CA ILE A 32 2.59 4.64 2.42
C ILE A 32 2.20 3.60 3.47
N ALA A 33 1.58 4.03 4.58
CA ALA A 33 1.12 3.14 5.64
C ALA A 33 0.07 2.14 5.15
N CYS A 34 -0.88 2.58 4.30
CA CYS A 34 -1.88 1.71 3.71
C CYS A 34 -1.24 0.63 2.82
N LEU A 35 -0.32 1.02 1.91
CA LEU A 35 0.38 0.05 1.05
C LEU A 35 1.17 -0.96 1.86
N LEU A 36 1.96 -0.51 2.84
CA LEU A 36 2.75 -1.39 3.69
C LEU A 36 1.85 -2.30 4.55
N GLY A 37 0.75 -1.77 5.09
CA GLY A 37 -0.23 -2.55 5.84
C GLY A 37 -0.90 -3.62 4.99
N ILE A 38 -1.31 -3.28 3.77
CA ILE A 38 -1.88 -4.22 2.81
C ILE A 38 -0.85 -5.32 2.49
N GLY A 39 0.40 -4.95 2.26
CA GLY A 39 1.50 -5.88 2.01
C GLY A 39 1.73 -6.85 3.16
N GLY A 40 1.82 -6.34 4.39
CA GLY A 40 2.00 -7.14 5.59
C GLY A 40 0.86 -8.13 5.82
N VAL A 41 -0.39 -7.66 5.76
CA VAL A 41 -1.59 -8.51 5.87
C VAL A 41 -1.59 -9.57 4.76
N SER A 42 -1.22 -9.19 3.54
CA SER A 42 -1.23 -10.11 2.41
C SER A 42 -0.15 -11.20 2.51
N ALA A 43 1.04 -10.84 2.97
CA ALA A 43 2.14 -11.78 3.19
C ALA A 43 1.80 -12.76 4.33
N MET A 44 1.23 -12.27 5.42
CA MET A 44 0.77 -13.13 6.53
C MET A 44 -0.38 -14.05 6.09
N PHE A 45 -1.27 -13.57 5.23
CA PHE A 45 -2.31 -14.40 4.64
C PHE A 45 -1.75 -15.55 3.79
N ALA A 46 -0.73 -15.30 2.96
CA ALA A 46 -0.06 -16.36 2.19
C ALA A 46 0.54 -17.44 3.09
N VAL A 47 1.17 -17.04 4.19
CA VAL A 47 1.68 -17.95 5.22
C VAL A 47 0.55 -18.74 5.89
N ALA A 48 -0.57 -18.08 6.21
CA ALA A 48 -1.73 -18.76 6.80
C ALA A 48 -2.33 -19.81 5.84
N LEU A 49 -2.44 -19.51 4.54
CA LEU A 49 -2.93 -20.47 3.55
C LEU A 49 -2.02 -21.70 3.41
N TYR A 50 -0.70 -21.53 3.53
CA TYR A 50 0.23 -22.66 3.56
C TYR A 50 -0.10 -23.63 4.69
N PHE A 51 -0.29 -23.12 5.91
CA PHE A 51 -0.62 -23.96 7.07
C PHE A 51 -2.01 -24.60 6.95
N VAL A 52 -3.00 -23.87 6.44
CA VAL A 52 -4.34 -24.40 6.18
C VAL A 52 -4.29 -25.55 5.18
N GLY A 53 -3.47 -25.43 4.13
CA GLY A 53 -3.26 -26.51 3.16
C GLY A 53 -2.72 -27.82 3.74
N HIS A 54 -2.10 -27.77 4.93
CA HIS A 54 -1.57 -28.95 5.64
C HIS A 54 -2.45 -29.46 6.77
N THR A 55 -3.54 -28.76 7.11
CA THR A 55 -4.40 -29.11 8.25
C THR A 55 -5.80 -29.50 7.80
N ASP A 56 -6.64 -28.53 7.49
CA ASP A 56 -8.00 -28.75 6.98
C ASP A 56 -8.38 -27.60 6.04
N GLY A 57 -8.66 -27.93 4.78
CA GLY A 57 -9.06 -26.96 3.76
C GLY A 57 -10.34 -26.19 4.11
N ARG A 58 -11.19 -26.69 5.03
CA ARG A 58 -12.36 -25.95 5.54
C ARG A 58 -11.98 -24.69 6.32
N LEU A 59 -10.75 -24.62 6.83
CA LEU A 59 -10.26 -23.49 7.61
C LEU A 59 -9.85 -22.29 6.73
N VAL A 60 -9.86 -22.40 5.40
CA VAL A 60 -9.50 -21.30 4.47
C VAL A 60 -10.34 -20.04 4.71
N ALA A 61 -11.60 -20.19 5.15
CA ALA A 61 -12.47 -19.06 5.45
C ALA A 61 -11.91 -18.14 6.54
N LEU A 62 -11.20 -18.69 7.53
CA LEU A 62 -10.69 -17.94 8.67
C LEU A 62 -9.64 -16.87 8.27
N PRO A 63 -8.52 -17.21 7.62
CA PRO A 63 -7.55 -16.20 7.19
C PRO A 63 -8.17 -15.24 6.17
N LEU A 64 -9.14 -15.69 5.36
CA LEU A 64 -9.77 -14.86 4.34
C LEU A 64 -10.67 -13.77 4.95
N VAL A 65 -11.47 -14.13 5.96
CA VAL A 65 -12.27 -13.17 6.73
C VAL A 65 -11.36 -12.19 7.48
N VAL A 66 -10.33 -12.69 8.16
CA VAL A 66 -9.40 -11.84 8.94
C VAL A 66 -8.67 -10.85 8.02
N ALA A 67 -8.14 -11.30 6.88
CA ALA A 67 -7.51 -10.43 5.89
C ALA A 67 -8.51 -9.41 5.34
N GLY A 68 -9.75 -9.83 5.03
CA GLY A 68 -10.82 -8.96 4.56
C GLY A 68 -11.16 -7.83 5.53
N VAL A 69 -11.25 -8.13 6.83
CA VAL A 69 -11.47 -7.10 7.87
C VAL A 69 -10.32 -6.10 7.89
N TRP A 70 -9.08 -6.57 7.85
CA TRP A 70 -7.91 -5.68 7.84
C TRP A 70 -7.83 -4.82 6.57
N PHE A 71 -8.14 -5.38 5.39
CA PHE A 71 -8.21 -4.59 4.17
C PHE A 71 -9.30 -3.52 4.24
N ALA A 72 -10.48 -3.85 4.78
CA ALA A 72 -11.54 -2.87 4.97
C ALA A 72 -11.08 -1.72 5.88
N ILE A 73 -10.38 -2.03 6.97
CA ILE A 73 -9.81 -1.02 7.90
C ILE A 73 -8.80 -0.14 7.16
N LEU A 74 -7.81 -0.74 6.50
CA LEU A 74 -6.71 -0.02 5.84
C LEU A 74 -7.21 0.88 4.70
N ILE A 75 -8.11 0.35 3.86
CA ILE A 75 -8.72 1.11 2.76
C ILE A 75 -9.59 2.23 3.31
N THR A 76 -10.39 1.98 4.37
CA THR A 76 -11.24 3.03 4.98
C THR A 76 -10.39 4.16 5.55
N VAL A 77 -9.33 3.84 6.29
CA VAL A 77 -8.38 4.82 6.82
C VAL A 77 -7.79 5.62 5.67
N MET A 78 -7.28 4.96 4.64
CA MET A 78 -6.72 5.63 3.47
C MET A 78 -7.73 6.57 2.79
N VAL A 79 -8.97 6.14 2.54
CA VAL A 79 -10.00 6.99 1.90
C VAL A 79 -10.28 8.25 2.74
N ARG A 80 -10.28 8.13 4.08
CA ARG A 80 -10.48 9.28 4.97
C ARG A 80 -9.35 10.30 4.86
N PHE A 81 -8.11 9.83 4.75
CA PHE A 81 -6.94 10.71 4.64
C PHE A 81 -6.63 11.16 3.20
N ALA A 82 -7.16 10.45 2.19
CA ALA A 82 -6.94 10.78 0.77
C ALA A 82 -7.61 12.09 0.32
N ARG A 83 -8.51 12.68 1.11
CA ARG A 83 -9.22 13.93 0.77
C ARG A 83 -8.30 15.16 0.64
N ALA A 84 -7.05 15.07 1.09
CA ALA A 84 -6.06 16.15 1.02
C ALA A 84 -5.01 15.98 -0.10
N THR A 85 -5.25 15.12 -1.10
CA THR A 85 -4.19 14.64 -1.99
C THR A 85 -3.96 15.45 -3.27
N LYS A 86 -2.70 15.46 -3.70
CA LYS A 86 -2.14 16.18 -4.87
C LYS A 86 -2.80 15.75 -6.20
N ALA A 87 -2.80 16.63 -7.19
CA ALA A 87 -3.19 16.30 -8.56
C ALA A 87 -2.41 15.07 -9.10
N GLY A 88 -3.10 14.14 -9.75
CA GLY A 88 -2.53 12.92 -10.33
C GLY A 88 -2.31 11.76 -9.34
N PHE A 89 -2.60 11.93 -8.05
CA PHE A 89 -2.54 10.87 -7.03
C PHE A 89 -3.37 9.64 -7.42
N GLY A 90 -4.63 9.84 -7.84
CA GLY A 90 -5.55 8.74 -8.17
C GLY A 90 -5.03 7.79 -9.26
N LYS A 91 -4.35 8.30 -10.29
CA LYS A 91 -3.81 7.46 -11.37
C LYS A 91 -2.66 6.57 -10.88
N ARG A 92 -1.74 7.13 -10.09
CA ARG A 92 -0.58 6.40 -9.55
C ARG A 92 -0.99 5.39 -8.49
N TRP A 93 -1.87 5.82 -7.58
CA TRP A 93 -2.48 4.95 -6.59
C TRP A 93 -3.23 3.79 -7.25
N GLY A 94 -4.02 4.09 -8.28
CA GLY A 94 -4.71 3.08 -9.08
C GLY A 94 -3.76 2.06 -9.72
N GLN A 95 -2.59 2.50 -10.22
CA GLN A 95 -1.57 1.58 -10.75
C GLN A 95 -0.98 0.67 -9.66
N ALA A 96 -0.68 1.21 -8.47
CA ALA A 96 -0.17 0.43 -7.35
C ALA A 96 -1.21 -0.58 -6.85
N MET A 97 -2.47 -0.16 -6.71
CA MET A 97 -3.58 -1.03 -6.35
C MET A 97 -3.84 -2.11 -7.39
N ALA A 98 -3.81 -1.78 -8.69
CA ALA A 98 -3.98 -2.75 -9.75
C ALA A 98 -2.88 -3.83 -9.72
N ALA A 99 -1.62 -3.42 -9.56
CA ALA A 99 -0.50 -4.37 -9.43
C ALA A 99 -0.67 -5.27 -8.19
N TRP A 100 -1.06 -4.69 -7.06
CA TRP A 100 -1.35 -5.47 -5.84
C TRP A 100 -2.52 -6.42 -6.04
N THR A 101 -3.64 -5.99 -6.65
CA THR A 101 -4.81 -6.84 -6.88
C THR A 101 -4.47 -8.03 -7.75
N VAL A 102 -3.67 -7.84 -8.82
CA VAL A 102 -3.21 -8.95 -9.65
C VAL A 102 -2.37 -9.94 -8.85
N ALA A 103 -1.40 -9.45 -8.05
CA ALA A 103 -0.59 -10.31 -7.19
C ALA A 103 -1.44 -11.04 -6.14
N TRP A 104 -2.41 -10.35 -5.54
CA TRP A 104 -3.33 -10.90 -4.55
C TRP A 104 -4.18 -12.04 -5.12
N VAL A 105 -4.83 -11.81 -6.27
CA VAL A 105 -5.64 -12.84 -6.93
C VAL A 105 -4.77 -14.03 -7.32
N PHE A 106 -3.57 -13.80 -7.85
CA PHE A 106 -2.64 -14.86 -8.18
C PHE A 106 -2.27 -15.70 -6.95
N THR A 107 -1.95 -15.07 -5.81
CA THR A 107 -1.67 -15.76 -4.56
C THR A 107 -2.88 -16.55 -4.05
N VAL A 108 -4.07 -15.95 -4.01
CA VAL A 108 -5.29 -16.63 -3.52
C VAL A 108 -5.60 -17.85 -4.39
N VAL A 109 -5.68 -17.69 -5.71
CA VAL A 109 -6.02 -18.78 -6.63
C VAL A 109 -4.93 -19.85 -6.61
N GLY A 110 -3.66 -19.45 -6.66
CA GLY A 110 -2.54 -20.39 -6.61
C GLY A 110 -2.51 -21.20 -5.32
N SER A 111 -2.70 -20.56 -4.16
CA SER A 111 -2.65 -21.24 -2.85
C SER A 111 -3.89 -22.09 -2.54
N THR A 112 -5.00 -21.89 -3.25
CA THR A 112 -6.26 -22.61 -2.99
C THR A 112 -6.65 -23.61 -4.07
N VAL A 113 -6.11 -23.49 -5.29
CA VAL A 113 -6.49 -24.33 -6.43
C VAL A 113 -5.32 -25.12 -6.99
N TRP A 114 -4.18 -24.47 -7.25
CA TRP A 114 -3.09 -25.07 -8.06
C TRP A 114 -1.93 -25.62 -7.24
N TRP A 115 -1.52 -24.93 -6.18
CA TRP A 115 -0.32 -25.20 -5.39
C TRP A 115 -0.67 -25.20 -3.89
N VAL A 116 -1.74 -25.92 -3.55
CA VAL A 116 -2.23 -26.04 -2.18
C VAL A 116 -1.16 -26.73 -1.33
N GLY A 117 -0.73 -26.08 -0.25
CA GLY A 117 0.30 -26.62 0.65
C GLY A 117 1.74 -26.53 0.12
N GLU A 118 2.00 -25.90 -1.01
CA GLU A 118 3.38 -25.79 -1.52
C GLU A 118 4.16 -24.65 -0.85
N LEU A 119 5.24 -24.99 -0.14
CA LEU A 119 6.05 -24.02 0.63
C LEU A 119 6.69 -22.96 -0.28
N TRP A 120 7.25 -23.39 -1.41
CA TRP A 120 7.90 -22.48 -2.34
C TRP A 120 6.91 -21.43 -2.88
N PHE A 121 5.66 -21.84 -3.12
CA PHE A 121 4.63 -20.94 -3.63
C PHE A 121 4.18 -19.93 -2.57
N ALA A 122 4.08 -20.36 -1.32
CA ALA A 122 3.79 -19.47 -0.20
C ALA A 122 4.88 -18.42 0.01
N ILE A 123 6.16 -18.84 -0.05
CA ILE A 123 7.32 -17.92 0.04
C ILE A 123 7.32 -16.95 -1.13
N ALA A 124 7.16 -17.45 -2.37
CA ALA A 124 7.14 -16.62 -3.57
C ALA A 124 5.98 -15.60 -3.54
N SER A 125 4.79 -16.02 -3.09
CA SER A 125 3.63 -15.15 -2.93
C SER A 125 3.86 -14.06 -1.87
N ALA A 126 4.36 -14.44 -0.69
CA ALA A 126 4.66 -13.48 0.37
C ALA A 126 5.72 -12.46 -0.08
N ALA A 127 6.77 -12.91 -0.77
CA ALA A 127 7.80 -12.06 -1.34
C ALA A 127 7.22 -11.12 -2.43
N LEU A 128 6.42 -11.65 -3.36
CA LEU A 128 5.78 -10.88 -4.43
C LEU A 128 4.90 -9.76 -3.87
N LEU A 129 4.01 -10.10 -2.93
CA LEU A 129 3.10 -9.15 -2.30
C LEU A 129 3.88 -8.05 -1.56
N THR A 130 4.89 -8.45 -0.79
CA THR A 130 5.77 -7.52 -0.07
C THR A 130 6.52 -6.60 -1.03
N LEU A 131 7.06 -7.12 -2.13
CA LEU A 131 7.79 -6.35 -3.14
C LEU A 131 6.86 -5.35 -3.82
N VAL A 132 5.70 -5.78 -4.31
CA VAL A 132 4.75 -4.92 -5.02
C VAL A 132 4.30 -3.75 -4.14
N THR A 133 3.95 -4.02 -2.87
CA THR A 133 3.49 -2.97 -1.96
C THR A 133 4.63 -2.07 -1.48
N THR A 134 5.82 -2.62 -1.22
CA THR A 134 6.99 -1.83 -0.81
C THR A 134 7.48 -0.93 -1.94
N LEU A 135 7.52 -1.43 -3.18
CA LEU A 135 7.85 -0.62 -4.35
C LEU A 135 6.81 0.47 -4.59
N GLY A 136 5.53 0.17 -4.40
CA GLY A 136 4.46 1.17 -4.43
C GLY A 136 4.68 2.26 -3.37
N ALA A 137 4.92 1.85 -2.12
CA ALA A 137 5.13 2.74 -0.99
C ALA A 137 6.38 3.63 -1.19
N TRP A 138 7.47 3.03 -1.67
CA TRP A 138 8.71 3.74 -1.99
C TRP A 138 8.55 4.76 -3.12
N ARG A 139 7.76 4.42 -4.16
CA ARG A 139 7.42 5.36 -5.24
C ARG A 139 6.60 6.54 -4.73
N GLU A 140 5.71 6.32 -3.76
CA GLU A 140 4.91 7.39 -3.15
C GLU A 140 5.76 8.25 -2.18
N ALA A 141 6.72 7.63 -1.47
CA ALA A 141 7.64 8.33 -0.56
C ALA A 141 8.62 9.27 -1.29
N ARG A 142 8.95 8.98 -2.55
CA ARG A 142 9.87 9.80 -3.36
C ARG A 142 9.23 11.09 -3.93
N GLN A 143 7.97 11.41 -3.62
CA GLN A 143 7.19 12.50 -4.24
C GLN A 143 6.65 13.56 -3.28
#